data_AF-A0A0H4XE98-F1
#
_entry.id   AF-A0A0H4XE98-F1
#
_cell.length_a   1.000
_cell.length_b   1.000
_cell.length_c   1.000
_cell.angle_alpha   90.00
_cell.angle_beta   90.00
_cell.angle_gamma   90.00
#
_symmetry.space_group_name_H-M   'P 1'
#
loop_
_entity.id
_entity.type
_entity.pdbx_description
1 polymer ?
#
loop_
_entity_poly.entity_id
_entity_poly.type
_entity_poly.pdbx_seq_one_letter_code
_entity_poly.pdbx_strand_id
1 'polypeptide(L)' 'MISYPLYLPDYPLGHLIAFQIEEHLKRKGSLGAEFERMATYGSVTPDQWMVHATGAPVSAEPLLRAAENALTR' A
#
# COMPACT_ATOMS: atom_id res chain seq x y z
N MET A 1 22.69 1.10 20.65
CA MET A 1 21.63 2.09 20.94
C MET A 1 20.82 2.28 19.67
N ILE A 2 19.51 2.02 19.70
CA ILE A 2 18.61 2.39 18.60
C ILE A 2 18.45 3.91 18.69
N SER A 3 19.38 4.63 18.07
CA SER A 3 19.43 6.10 18.13
C SER A 3 18.40 6.78 17.21
N TYR A 4 17.67 6.00 16.41
CA TYR A 4 16.59 6.46 15.55
C TYR A 4 15.37 5.55 15.71
N PRO A 5 14.47 5.82 16.67
CA PRO A 5 13.19 5.11 16.78
C PRO A 5 12.24 5.40 15.61
N LEU A 6 12.63 6.22 14.62
CA LEU A 6 11.75 6.70 13.56
C LEU A 6 11.64 5.76 12.36
N TYR A 7 12.68 5.01 12.00
CA TYR A 7 12.66 4.26 10.73
C TYR A 7 12.04 2.85 10.86
N LEU A 8 12.27 2.18 11.99
CA LEU A 8 11.74 0.84 12.20
C LEU A 8 10.19 0.76 12.19
N PRO A 9 9.43 1.69 12.79
CA PRO A 9 7.96 1.66 12.69
C PRO A 9 7.43 1.98 11.28
N ASP A 10 8.23 2.60 10.42
CA ASP A 10 7.84 2.90 9.04
C ASP A 10 7.83 1.64 8.16
N TYR A 11 8.61 0.61 8.48
CA TYR A 11 8.65 -0.65 7.71
C TYR A 11 7.31 -1.37 7.67
N PRO A 12 6.62 -1.64 8.81
CA PRO A 12 5.29 -2.23 8.78
C PRO A 12 4.30 -1.44 7.90
N LEU A 13 4.30 -0.11 8.00
CA LEU A 13 3.45 0.74 7.17
C LEU A 13 3.82 0.63 5.68
N GLY A 14 5.11 0.67 5.36
CA GLY A 14 5.61 0.48 4.01
C GLY A 14 5.22 -0.87 3.41
N HIS A 15 5.26 -1.94 4.20
CA HIS A 15 4.82 -3.27 3.77
C HIS A 15 3.31 -3.34 3.50
N LEU A 16 2.49 -2.71 4.34
CA LEU A 16 1.04 -2.62 4.11
C LEU A 16 0.72 -1.85 2.83
N ILE A 17 1.35 -0.68 2.65
CA ILE A 17 1.20 0.15 1.46
C ILE A 17 1.62 -0.61 0.21
N ALA A 18 2.79 -1.24 0.21
CA ALA A 18 3.30 -2.00 -0.93
C ALA A 18 2.32 -3.12 -1.32
N PHE A 19 1.86 -3.91 -0.36
CA PHE A 19 0.92 -5.00 -0.62
C PHE A 19 -0.42 -4.49 -1.18
N GLN A 20 -0.96 -3.42 -0.61
CA GLN A 20 -2.22 -2.82 -1.07
C GLN A 20 -2.09 -2.26 -2.50
N ILE A 21 -0.97 -1.62 -2.83
CA ILE A 21 -0.68 -1.13 -4.18
C ILE A 21 -0.53 -2.30 -5.16
N GLU A 22 0.17 -3.36 -4.80
CA GLU A 22 0.31 -4.55 -5.64
C GLU A 22 -1.05 -5.18 -5.96
N GLU A 23 -1.91 -5.37 -4.96
CA GLU A 23 -3.26 -5.90 -5.15
C GLU A 23 -4.13 -4.99 -6.02
N HIS A 24 -3.99 -3.67 -5.89
CA HIS A 24 -4.65 -2.70 -6.75
C HIS A 24 -4.15 -2.80 -8.20
N LEU A 25 -2.82 -2.82 -8.39
CA LEU A 25 -2.18 -2.90 -9.70
C LEU A 25 -2.51 -4.21 -10.43
N LYS A 26 -2.62 -5.36 -9.74
CA LYS A 26 -3.06 -6.63 -10.35
C LYS A 26 -4.44 -6.53 -11.00
N ARG A 27 -5.30 -5.62 -10.52
CA ARG A 27 -6.66 -5.38 -11.06
C ARG A 27 -6.67 -4.34 -12.19
N LYS A 28 -5.55 -3.68 -12.45
CA LYS A 28 -5.40 -2.61 -13.45
C LYS A 28 -4.47 -3.08 -14.56
N GLY A 29 -4.81 -2.78 -15.82
CA GLY A 29 -4.03 -3.28 -16.96
C GLY A 29 -2.65 -2.64 -17.12
N SER A 30 -2.57 -1.30 -17.08
CA SER A 30 -1.32 -0.57 -17.32
C SER A 30 -0.62 -0.21 -16.01
N LEU A 31 0.43 -0.97 -15.65
CA LEU A 31 1.19 -0.75 -14.42
C LEU A 31 1.89 0.62 -14.39
N GLY A 32 2.57 1.00 -15.48
CA GLY A 32 3.36 2.23 -15.54
C GLY A 32 2.48 3.48 -15.41
N ALA A 33 1.42 3.57 -16.22
CA ALA A 33 0.51 4.71 -16.19
C ALA A 33 -0.24 4.80 -14.86
N GLU A 34 -0.63 3.67 -14.28
CA GLU A 34 -1.32 3.66 -13.00
C GLU A 34 -0.38 4.06 -11.86
N PHE A 35 0.88 3.58 -11.86
CA PHE A 35 1.87 4.00 -10.88
C PHE A 35 2.18 5.49 -10.98
N GLU A 36 2.36 6.03 -12.18
CA GLU A 36 2.60 7.45 -12.41
C GLU A 36 1.43 8.30 -11.90
N ARG A 37 0.18 7.91 -12.21
CA ARG A 37 -1.03 8.56 -11.66
C ARG A 37 -0.97 8.63 -10.14
N MET A 38 -0.67 7.52 -9.47
CA MET A 38 -0.57 7.47 -8.00
C MET A 38 0.57 8.35 -7.47
N ALA A 39 1.76 8.27 -8.06
CA ALA A 39 2.96 8.95 -7.57
C ALA A 39 2.95 10.48 -7.76
N THR A 40 2.13 11.01 -8.66
CA THR A 40 1.99 12.47 -8.87
C THR A 40 1.25 13.19 -7.75
N TYR A 41 0.54 12.47 -6.87
CA TYR A 41 -0.24 13.05 -5.77
C TYR A 41 0.56 13.09 -4.46
N GLY A 42 1.54 14.01 -4.36
CA GLY A 42 2.41 14.15 -3.18
C GLY A 42 1.99 15.22 -2.17
N SER A 43 2.84 15.45 -1.16
CA SER A 43 2.65 16.47 -0.10
C SER A 43 1.36 16.29 0.72
N VAL A 44 0.97 15.04 0.95
CA VAL A 44 -0.23 14.64 1.71
C VAL A 44 0.10 13.51 2.69
N THR A 45 -0.82 13.20 3.60
CA THR A 45 -0.68 12.06 4.52
C THR A 45 -0.77 10.73 3.78
N PRO A 46 -0.20 9.63 4.33
CA PRO A 46 -0.27 8.31 3.70
C PRO A 46 -1.69 7.86 3.39
N ASP A 47 -2.65 8.08 4.29
CA ASP A 47 -4.05 7.72 4.06
C ASP A 47 -4.66 8.51 2.91
N GLN A 48 -4.42 9.82 2.86
CA GLN A 48 -4.96 10.67 1.80
C GLN A 48 -4.36 10.29 0.44
N TRP A 49 -3.07 9.96 0.41
CA TRP A 49 -2.42 9.42 -0.79
C TRP A 49 -3.01 8.06 -1.20
N MET A 50 -3.16 7.13 -0.26
CA MET A 50 -3.70 5.79 -0.54
C MET A 50 -5.16 5.81 -0.99
N VAL A 51 -5.98 6.74 -0.46
CA VAL A 51 -7.35 6.96 -0.93
C VAL A 51 -7.36 7.42 -2.39
N HIS A 52 -6.49 8.36 -2.77
CA HIS A 52 -6.34 8.78 -4.18
C HIS A 52 -5.82 7.63 -5.07
N ALA A 53 -4.86 6.86 -4.56
CA ALA A 53 -4.16 5.84 -5.31
C ALA A 53 -5.03 4.59 -5.55
N THR A 54 -5.61 4.06 -4.47
CA THR A 54 -6.26 2.73 -4.44
C THR A 54 -7.75 2.78 -4.12
N GLY A 55 -8.28 3.95 -3.74
CA GLY A 55 -9.69 4.13 -3.34
C GLY A 55 -9.98 3.86 -1.86
N ALA A 56 -8.96 3.53 -1.05
CA ALA A 56 -9.10 3.23 0.38
C ALA A 56 -7.87 3.74 1.16
N PRO A 57 -7.99 4.05 2.47
CA PRO A 57 -6.85 4.41 3.31
C PRO A 57 -5.86 3.24 3.46
N VAL A 58 -4.73 3.47 4.15
CA VAL A 58 -3.79 2.39 4.48
C VAL A 58 -4.52 1.32 5.31
N SER A 59 -4.46 0.07 4.88
CA SER A 59 -5.14 -1.02 5.58
C SER A 59 -4.41 -2.36 5.49
N ALA A 60 -4.53 -3.17 6.54
CA ALA A 60 -4.11 -4.57 6.53
C ALA A 60 -5.10 -5.51 5.81
N GLU A 61 -6.28 -5.00 5.48
CA GLU A 61 -7.37 -5.75 4.88
C GLU A 61 -6.99 -6.49 3.57
N PRO A 62 -6.22 -5.91 2.62
CA PRO A 62 -5.77 -6.66 1.44
C PRO A 62 -4.89 -7.86 1.79
N LEU A 63 -4.01 -7.71 2.78
CA LEU A 63 -3.12 -8.77 3.25
C LEU A 63 -3.92 -9.89 3.93
N LEU A 64 -4.88 -9.53 4.78
CA LEU A 64 -5.75 -10.49 5.47
C LEU A 64 -6.58 -11.31 4.47
N ARG A 65 -7.22 -10.67 3.48
CA ARG A 65 -7.93 -11.39 2.42
C ARG A 65 -7.03 -12.30 1.60
N ALA A 66 -5.81 -11.87 1.29
CA ALA A 66 -4.85 -12.71 0.57
C ALA A 66 -4.45 -13.94 1.40
N ALA A 67 -4.26 -13.79 2.70
CA ALA A 67 -3.97 -14.89 3.62
C ALA A 67 -5.16 -15.86 3.71
N GLU A 68 -6.40 -15.36 3.86
CA GLU A 68 -7.62 -16.17 3.84
C GLU A 68 -7.74 -16.98 2.55
N ASN A 69 -7.57 -16.34 1.39
CA ASN A 69 -7.61 -17.01 0.09
C ASN A 69 -6.55 -18.12 -0.02
N ALA A 70 -5.35 -17.92 0.55
CA ALA A 70 -4.29 -18.91 0.54
C ALA A 70 -4.60 -20.15 1.40
N LEU A 71 -5.45 -20.01 2.44
CA LEU A 71 -5.89 -21.11 3.29
C LEU A 71 -7.05 -21.92 2.70
N THR A 72 -7.82 -21.33 1.78
CA THR A 72 -8.95 -21.99 1.10
C THR A 72 -8.56 -22.75 -0.18
N ARG A 73 -7.26 -22.86 -0.46
CA ARG A 73 -6.69 -23.70 -1.51
C ARG A 73 -6.37 -25.09 -0.98
#